data_AF-A0A9P8BL97-F1
#
_entry.id   AF-A0A9P8BL97-F1
#
_cell.length_a   1.000
_cell.length_b   1.000
_cell.length_c   1.000
_cell.angle_alpha   90.00
_cell.angle_beta   90.00
_cell.angle_gamma   90.00
#
_symmetry.space_group_name_H-M   'P 1'
#
loop_
_entity.id
_entity.type
_entity.pdbx_description
1 polymer ?
#
loop_
_entity_poly.entity_id
_entity_poly.type
_entity_poly.pdbx_seq_one_letter_code
_entity_poly.pdbx_strand_id
1 'polypeptide(L)'
;MSVATPPKLVPRLANDTIKPYQFVAPTRGARDSCPSDIPLCGQQAELMSPLYTQLLLAASGLALYIFTRKWYRSSASGLKSIPRATDGHWLWGHEMEAWATPNSGFYTQNFEKNGQVFAMKGGLFSEDILAISDPAALSHMFTKHPYDYPKSSSIRPLIERVIGRSLVWAEGDEHKRQRTTLGPVFTHSKVKQTEPEVRDASDRLVNLLKEYISNNNESKDDTIEINALDWCSRATLQVIGSVGFGHDFQLGETEDAKAIAESFREIVNTGMTFSGFIAPLIIRTFPFITELPVKEIQAQGDVKLIVKRLARGIVEEKRKRKDVEDKGKDLLSTLLRMQEVDGEQLDLVLDHVSVYQPRL
;
A
#
# COMPACT_ATOMS: atom_id res chain seq x y z
N MET A 1 9.27 -7.06 -28.35
CA MET A 1 8.32 -8.14 -28.01
C MET A 1 6.91 -7.63 -28.21
N SER A 2 6.09 -8.47 -28.84
CA SER A 2 4.80 -8.16 -29.48
C SER A 2 3.72 -7.65 -28.51
N VAL A 3 3.00 -6.60 -28.91
CA VAL A 3 1.86 -6.02 -28.18
C VAL A 3 0.61 -6.86 -28.46
N ALA A 4 0.07 -7.49 -27.42
CA ALA A 4 -1.15 -8.29 -27.52
C ALA A 4 -2.40 -7.39 -27.54
N THR A 5 -3.11 -7.39 -28.67
CA THR A 5 -4.46 -6.86 -28.86
C THR A 5 -5.52 -7.63 -28.05
N PRO A 6 -6.57 -6.97 -27.51
CA PRO A 6 -7.67 -7.66 -26.83
C PRO A 6 -8.63 -8.36 -27.82
N PRO A 7 -9.30 -9.45 -27.42
CA PRO A 7 -10.13 -10.26 -28.33
C PRO A 7 -11.47 -9.59 -28.68
N LYS A 8 -11.86 -9.72 -29.94
CA LYS A 8 -13.12 -9.28 -30.54
C LYS A 8 -14.31 -10.10 -30.01
N LEU A 9 -15.38 -9.41 -29.61
CA LEU A 9 -16.69 -10.00 -29.33
C LEU A 9 -17.30 -10.61 -30.61
N VAL A 10 -17.67 -11.89 -30.54
CA VAL A 10 -18.39 -12.62 -31.59
C VAL A 10 -19.90 -12.39 -31.44
N PRO A 11 -20.65 -12.10 -32.50
CA PRO A 11 -22.11 -11.97 -32.45
C PRO A 11 -22.78 -13.34 -32.62
N ARG A 12 -23.73 -13.70 -31.74
CA ARG A 12 -24.65 -14.82 -31.97
C ARG A 12 -26.00 -14.32 -32.48
N LEU A 13 -26.22 -14.57 -33.77
CA LEU A 13 -27.52 -14.82 -34.43
C LEU A 13 -28.32 -15.88 -33.65
N ALA A 14 -29.62 -16.09 -33.77
CA ALA A 14 -30.81 -15.39 -34.25
C ALA A 14 -31.99 -16.35 -33.95
N ASN A 15 -33.22 -15.83 -34.03
CA ASN A 15 -34.49 -16.57 -34.10
C ASN A 15 -34.97 -17.28 -32.85
N ASP A 16 -36.06 -16.74 -32.28
CA ASP A 16 -37.32 -17.47 -32.37
C ASP A 16 -38.50 -16.53 -32.63
N THR A 17 -39.20 -16.85 -33.69
CA THR A 17 -40.42 -16.25 -34.25
C THR A 17 -41.63 -16.49 -33.37
N ILE A 18 -42.36 -15.42 -33.00
CA ILE A 18 -43.78 -15.49 -32.62
C ILE A 18 -44.56 -14.46 -33.45
N LYS A 19 -45.63 -14.95 -34.09
CA LYS A 19 -46.48 -14.27 -35.09
C LYS A 19 -47.25 -13.07 -34.52
N PRO A 20 -47.63 -12.09 -35.37
CA PRO A 20 -48.33 -10.88 -34.94
C PRO A 20 -49.82 -11.14 -34.74
N TYR A 21 -50.35 -10.79 -33.56
CA TYR A 21 -51.78 -10.63 -33.35
C TYR A 21 -52.18 -9.19 -33.70
N GLN A 22 -52.95 -9.05 -34.78
CA GLN A 22 -53.73 -7.85 -35.06
C GLN A 22 -54.80 -7.69 -33.98
N PHE A 23 -54.92 -6.49 -33.41
CA PHE A 23 -56.11 -6.11 -32.66
C PHE A 23 -56.71 -4.81 -33.20
N VAL A 24 -57.97 -4.95 -33.57
CA VAL A 24 -58.86 -3.96 -34.17
C VAL A 24 -59.20 -2.90 -33.12
N ALA A 25 -59.16 -1.62 -33.53
CA ALA A 25 -59.63 -0.52 -32.71
C ALA A 25 -61.18 -0.48 -32.67
N PRO A 26 -61.83 -0.42 -31.49
CA PRO A 26 -63.22 -0.02 -31.41
C PRO A 26 -63.34 1.46 -31.07
N THR A 27 -64.21 2.12 -31.82
CA THR A 27 -64.67 3.50 -31.64
C THR A 27 -65.53 3.67 -30.38
N ARG A 28 -65.51 4.91 -29.90
CA ARG A 28 -66.28 5.52 -28.78
C ARG A 28 -67.62 4.86 -28.42
N GLY A 29 -67.74 4.48 -27.16
CA GLY A 29 -69.00 4.21 -26.46
C GLY A 29 -68.80 4.41 -24.96
N ALA A 30 -69.66 5.20 -24.33
CA ALA A 30 -69.51 5.72 -22.99
C ALA A 30 -69.96 4.73 -21.89
N ARG A 31 -69.48 5.03 -20.67
CA ARG A 31 -70.02 4.73 -19.33
C ARG A 31 -69.67 3.39 -18.66
N ASP A 32 -69.11 3.62 -17.47
CA ASP A 32 -69.25 2.89 -16.21
C ASP A 32 -68.43 1.60 -15.98
N SER A 33 -67.88 1.56 -14.76
CA SER A 33 -67.21 0.45 -14.03
C SER A 33 -65.69 0.25 -14.22
N CYS A 34 -64.92 0.88 -13.33
CA CYS A 34 -63.61 0.40 -12.87
C CYS A 34 -63.79 -0.82 -11.94
N PRO A 35 -62.92 -1.82 -12.00
CA PRO A 35 -62.50 -2.58 -10.83
C PRO A 35 -61.14 -2.04 -10.36
N SER A 36 -61.15 -1.42 -9.19
CA SER A 36 -59.98 -1.18 -8.35
C SER A 36 -59.37 -2.50 -7.89
N ASP A 37 -58.06 -2.46 -7.59
CA ASP A 37 -57.29 -3.42 -6.77
C ASP A 37 -56.24 -4.27 -7.50
N ILE A 38 -55.11 -3.63 -7.84
CA ILE A 38 -53.78 -4.24 -7.79
C ILE A 38 -52.83 -3.27 -7.05
N PRO A 39 -52.57 -3.44 -5.73
CA PRO A 39 -51.69 -2.59 -4.97
C PRO A 39 -50.26 -3.15 -5.02
N LEU A 40 -49.59 -3.03 -6.17
CA LEU A 40 -48.16 -3.37 -6.26
C LEU A 40 -47.29 -2.22 -6.79
N CYS A 41 -47.89 -1.16 -7.35
CA CYS A 41 -47.15 -0.02 -7.91
C CYS A 41 -46.97 1.15 -6.92
N GLY A 42 -47.89 1.33 -5.96
CA GLY A 42 -47.84 2.43 -4.98
C GLY A 42 -46.81 2.24 -3.87
N GLN A 43 -46.55 0.99 -3.48
CA GLN A 43 -45.71 0.68 -2.32
C GLN A 43 -44.19 0.79 -2.61
N GLN A 44 -43.78 0.71 -3.88
CA GLN A 44 -42.40 0.97 -4.29
C GLN A 44 -42.07 2.47 -4.36
N ALA A 45 -43.06 3.35 -4.62
CA ALA A 45 -42.84 4.79 -4.73
C ALA A 45 -42.62 5.48 -3.38
N GLU A 46 -43.33 5.03 -2.33
CA GLU A 46 -43.24 5.64 -0.99
C GLU A 46 -41.90 5.33 -0.30
N LEU A 47 -41.36 4.12 -0.46
CA LEU A 47 -40.05 3.73 0.08
C LEU A 47 -38.86 4.40 -0.62
N MET A 48 -39.01 4.81 -1.89
CA MET A 48 -37.96 5.46 -2.68
C MET A 48 -37.77 6.95 -2.35
N SER A 49 -38.80 7.62 -1.82
CA SER A 49 -38.75 9.05 -1.49
C SER A 49 -37.82 9.43 -0.32
N PRO A 50 -37.76 8.71 0.83
CA PRO A 50 -36.81 9.02 1.90
C PRO A 50 -35.37 8.66 1.51
N LEU A 51 -35.17 7.58 0.74
CA LEU A 51 -33.85 7.20 0.24
C LEU A 51 -33.30 8.26 -0.73
N TYR A 52 -34.13 8.74 -1.65
CA TYR A 52 -33.73 9.77 -2.61
C TYR A 52 -33.39 11.11 -1.93
N THR A 53 -34.19 11.53 -0.95
CA THR A 53 -33.90 12.76 -0.18
C THR A 53 -32.62 12.63 0.65
N GLN A 54 -32.36 11.47 1.26
CA GLN A 54 -31.09 11.21 1.95
C GLN A 54 -29.89 11.21 0.99
N LEU A 55 -30.02 10.63 -0.20
CA LEU A 55 -28.98 10.68 -1.23
C LEU A 55 -28.69 12.10 -1.72
N LEU A 56 -29.72 12.93 -1.90
CA LEU A 56 -29.55 14.34 -2.29
C LEU A 56 -28.90 15.18 -1.18
N LEU A 57 -29.27 14.95 0.08
CA LEU A 57 -28.63 15.61 1.23
C LEU A 57 -27.16 15.19 1.36
N ALA A 58 -26.86 13.90 1.20
CA ALA A 58 -25.49 13.41 1.19
C ALA A 58 -24.68 14.00 0.02
N ALA A 59 -25.25 14.04 -1.20
CA ALA A 59 -24.59 14.60 -2.37
C ALA A 59 -24.34 16.11 -2.26
N SER A 60 -25.31 16.87 -1.72
CA SER A 60 -25.16 18.32 -1.50
C SER A 60 -24.16 18.62 -0.37
N GLY A 61 -24.16 17.85 0.72
CA GLY A 61 -23.15 17.93 1.77
C GLY A 61 -21.75 17.61 1.25
N LEU A 62 -21.61 16.58 0.42
CA LEU A 62 -20.36 16.21 -0.25
C LEU A 62 -19.86 17.32 -1.19
N ALA A 63 -20.76 17.89 -2.00
CA ALA A 63 -20.42 19.00 -2.90
C ALA A 63 -19.98 20.24 -2.12
N LEU A 64 -20.67 20.58 -1.03
CA LEU A 64 -20.29 21.69 -0.15
C LEU A 64 -18.93 21.44 0.52
N TYR A 65 -18.66 20.23 0.98
CA TYR A 65 -17.37 19.84 1.56
C TYR A 65 -16.23 19.99 0.53
N ILE A 66 -16.40 19.46 -0.68
CA ILE A 66 -15.40 19.59 -1.75
C ILE A 66 -15.20 21.06 -2.12
N PHE A 67 -16.28 21.83 -2.25
CA PHE A 67 -16.23 23.24 -2.62
C PHE A 67 -15.51 24.09 -1.56
N THR A 68 -15.89 23.95 -0.29
CA THR A 68 -15.27 24.66 0.84
C THR A 68 -13.79 24.30 0.98
N ARG A 69 -13.44 23.02 0.86
CA ARG A 69 -12.05 22.55 0.87
C ARG A 69 -11.24 23.14 -0.27
N LYS A 70 -11.77 23.14 -1.50
CA LYS A 70 -11.14 23.74 -2.67
C LYS A 70 -10.97 25.25 -2.49
N TRP A 71 -11.99 25.95 -2.02
CA TRP A 71 -11.97 27.40 -1.81
C TRP A 71 -10.94 27.82 -0.76
N TYR A 72 -10.98 27.18 0.42
CA TYR A 72 -10.08 27.46 1.52
C TYR A 72 -8.62 27.23 1.12
N ARG A 73 -8.33 26.10 0.45
CA ARG A 73 -6.96 25.71 0.09
C ARG A 73 -6.42 26.45 -1.14
N SER A 74 -7.28 26.79 -2.11
CA SER A 74 -6.91 27.64 -3.26
C SER A 74 -6.50 29.05 -2.80
N SER A 75 -7.21 29.61 -1.82
CA SER A 75 -6.94 30.95 -1.28
C SER A 75 -5.63 31.01 -0.48
N ALA A 76 -5.15 29.87 0.02
CA ALA A 76 -3.91 29.74 0.79
C ALA A 76 -2.67 29.41 -0.08
N SER A 77 -2.80 29.27 -1.40
CA SER A 77 -1.69 28.80 -2.24
C SER A 77 -0.66 29.90 -2.52
N GLY A 78 0.43 29.90 -1.74
CA GLY A 78 1.64 30.70 -2.00
C GLY A 78 2.45 30.24 -3.23
N LEU A 79 1.96 29.24 -3.98
CA LEU A 79 2.67 28.57 -5.07
C LEU A 79 2.47 29.24 -6.44
N LYS A 80 1.93 30.47 -6.50
CA LYS A 80 1.63 31.16 -7.77
C LYS A 80 2.86 31.44 -8.63
N SER A 81 4.03 31.58 -8.01
CA SER A 81 5.30 31.88 -8.69
C SER A 81 6.05 30.63 -9.17
N ILE A 82 5.59 29.43 -8.83
CA ILE A 82 6.28 28.18 -9.17
C ILE A 82 5.80 27.69 -10.55
N PRO A 83 6.71 27.27 -11.45
CA PRO A 83 6.36 26.60 -12.69
C PRO A 83 5.42 25.42 -12.45
N ARG A 84 4.43 25.22 -13.34
CA ARG A 84 3.46 24.13 -13.22
C ARG A 84 3.62 23.12 -14.35
N ALA A 85 3.37 21.86 -14.02
CA ALA A 85 3.15 20.83 -15.04
C ALA A 85 1.99 21.24 -15.96
N THR A 86 2.09 20.91 -17.24
CA THR A 86 1.06 21.21 -18.25
C THR A 86 0.05 20.07 -18.35
N ASP A 87 -1.19 20.40 -18.76
CA ASP A 87 -2.22 19.42 -19.19
C ASP A 87 -2.78 18.45 -18.13
N GLY A 88 -2.90 18.88 -16.88
CA GLY A 88 -3.54 18.09 -15.82
C GLY A 88 -5.04 17.85 -16.01
N HIS A 89 -5.48 16.60 -15.86
CA HIS A 89 -6.88 16.20 -15.91
C HIS A 89 -7.73 16.94 -14.85
N TRP A 90 -8.97 17.31 -15.19
CA TRP A 90 -9.80 18.14 -14.32
C TRP A 90 -10.07 17.48 -12.95
N LEU A 91 -10.30 16.15 -12.95
CA LEU A 91 -10.58 15.34 -11.75
C LEU A 91 -9.32 14.74 -11.13
N TRP A 92 -8.37 14.30 -11.96
CA TRP A 92 -7.22 13.51 -11.49
C TRP A 92 -5.95 14.34 -11.32
N GLY A 93 -5.99 15.61 -11.70
CA GLY A 93 -4.80 16.45 -11.74
C GLY A 93 -3.74 15.81 -12.64
N HIS A 94 -2.49 15.84 -12.20
CA HIS A 94 -1.38 15.18 -12.89
C HIS A 94 -1.00 13.85 -12.24
N GLU A 95 -1.62 13.46 -11.12
CA GLU A 95 -1.28 12.20 -10.43
C GLU A 95 -1.62 10.96 -11.28
N MET A 96 -2.67 11.02 -12.12
CA MET A 96 -2.97 9.93 -13.06
C MET A 96 -1.88 9.77 -14.12
N GLU A 97 -1.41 10.88 -14.67
CA GLU A 97 -0.34 10.86 -15.66
C GLU A 97 0.98 10.37 -15.04
N ALA A 98 1.27 10.82 -13.82
CA ALA A 98 2.41 10.36 -13.04
C ALA A 98 2.36 8.85 -12.73
N TRP A 99 1.16 8.30 -12.45
CA TRP A 99 0.97 6.87 -12.22
C TRP A 99 1.02 6.03 -13.52
N ALA A 100 0.39 6.52 -14.59
CA ALA A 100 0.33 5.83 -15.88
C ALA A 100 1.67 5.83 -16.63
N THR A 101 2.55 6.80 -16.35
CA THR A 101 3.86 6.90 -17.01
C THR A 101 4.89 6.02 -16.30
N PRO A 102 5.42 4.97 -16.95
CA PRO A 102 6.40 4.08 -16.31
C PRO A 102 7.72 4.81 -16.02
N ASN A 103 8.53 4.20 -15.14
CA ASN A 103 9.90 4.62 -14.84
C ASN A 103 10.05 6.09 -14.41
N SER A 104 9.03 6.66 -13.76
CA SER A 104 9.00 8.07 -13.35
C SER A 104 9.15 9.07 -14.50
N GLY A 105 8.85 8.66 -15.75
CA GLY A 105 9.05 9.49 -16.94
C GLY A 105 8.33 10.84 -16.88
N PHE A 106 7.16 10.89 -16.24
CA PHE A 106 6.43 12.14 -15.98
C PHE A 106 7.28 13.15 -15.20
N TYR A 107 7.96 12.71 -14.14
CA TYR A 107 8.77 13.59 -13.31
C TYR A 107 10.02 14.05 -14.06
N THR A 108 10.70 13.14 -14.76
CA THR A 108 11.89 13.47 -15.56
C THR A 108 11.59 14.56 -16.59
N GLN A 109 10.54 14.39 -17.39
CA GLN A 109 10.15 15.37 -18.42
C GLN A 109 9.78 16.72 -17.82
N ASN A 110 9.07 16.73 -16.69
CA ASN A 110 8.70 17.98 -16.03
C ASN A 110 9.89 18.68 -15.36
N PHE A 111 10.86 17.95 -14.80
CA PHE A 111 12.10 18.55 -14.29
C PHE A 111 12.96 19.14 -15.41
N GLU A 112 13.02 18.48 -16.57
CA GLU A 112 13.72 19.00 -17.76
C GLU A 112 13.05 20.28 -18.30
N LYS A 113 11.72 20.32 -18.32
CA LYS A 113 10.93 21.44 -18.88
C LYS A 113 10.83 22.63 -17.93
N ASN A 114 10.59 22.38 -16.64
CA ASN A 114 10.23 23.40 -15.66
C ASN A 114 11.37 23.74 -14.69
N GLY A 115 12.50 23.05 -14.78
CA GLY A 115 13.63 23.19 -13.86
C GLY A 115 13.48 22.31 -12.61
N GLN A 116 14.29 22.60 -11.58
CA GLN A 116 14.44 21.72 -10.42
C GLN A 116 13.22 21.68 -9.48
N VAL A 117 12.26 22.59 -9.63
CA VAL A 117 11.06 22.65 -8.81
C VAL A 117 9.87 22.97 -9.69
N PHE A 118 8.83 22.13 -9.61
CA PHE A 118 7.57 22.40 -10.28
C PHE A 118 6.38 21.94 -9.43
N ALA A 119 5.26 22.62 -9.58
CA ALA A 119 4.01 22.27 -8.94
C ALA A 119 3.15 21.41 -9.89
N MET A 120 2.53 20.37 -9.35
CA MET A 120 1.56 19.54 -10.04
C MET A 120 0.24 19.54 -9.27
N LYS A 121 -0.87 19.70 -9.99
CA LYS A 121 -2.22 19.62 -9.42
C LYS A 121 -2.50 18.21 -8.88
N GLY A 122 -2.93 18.10 -7.62
CA GLY A 122 -3.41 16.85 -7.04
C GLY A 122 -4.79 16.44 -7.55
N GLY A 123 -5.03 15.13 -7.62
CA GLY A 123 -6.31 14.53 -7.96
C GLY A 123 -7.35 14.63 -6.84
N LEU A 124 -8.61 14.38 -7.20
CA LEU A 124 -9.79 14.47 -6.33
C LEU A 124 -9.88 15.82 -5.58
N PHE A 125 -9.59 16.92 -6.29
CA PHE A 125 -9.63 18.29 -5.74
C PHE A 125 -8.71 18.49 -4.52
N SER A 126 -7.62 17.73 -4.46
CA SER A 126 -6.57 17.87 -3.45
C SER A 126 -5.70 19.11 -3.71
N GLU A 127 -4.77 19.34 -2.79
CA GLU A 127 -3.78 20.42 -2.88
C GLU A 127 -2.82 20.22 -4.06
N ASP A 128 -2.20 21.33 -4.49
CA ASP A 128 -1.05 21.28 -5.39
C ASP A 128 0.10 20.56 -4.66
N ILE A 129 0.76 19.64 -5.37
CA ILE A 129 1.90 18.86 -4.90
C ILE A 129 3.14 19.50 -5.49
N LEU A 130 4.16 19.72 -4.65
CA LEU A 130 5.43 20.28 -5.09
C LEU A 130 6.43 19.15 -5.35
N ALA A 131 6.91 19.04 -6.58
CA ALA A 131 8.00 18.15 -6.95
C ALA A 131 9.32 18.92 -6.89
N ILE A 132 10.29 18.41 -6.14
CA ILE A 132 11.56 19.08 -5.84
C ILE A 132 12.72 18.13 -6.17
N SER A 133 13.67 18.61 -6.97
CA SER A 133 14.95 17.97 -7.25
C SER A 133 16.17 18.85 -6.90
N ASP A 134 15.95 20.06 -6.37
CA ASP A 134 17.02 20.94 -5.92
C ASP A 134 17.73 20.37 -4.67
N PRO A 135 19.06 20.10 -4.73
CA PRO A 135 19.79 19.52 -3.61
C PRO A 135 19.76 20.37 -2.33
N ALA A 136 19.71 21.70 -2.43
CA ALA A 136 19.68 22.58 -1.27
C ALA A 136 18.33 22.48 -0.53
N ALA A 137 17.22 22.47 -1.27
CA ALA A 137 15.88 22.22 -0.75
C ALA A 137 15.75 20.81 -0.17
N LEU A 138 16.28 19.79 -0.85
CA LEU A 138 16.29 18.41 -0.34
C LEU A 138 17.08 18.30 0.97
N SER A 139 18.25 18.95 1.07
CA SER A 139 19.03 19.00 2.32
C SER A 139 18.27 19.74 3.42
N HIS A 140 17.58 20.83 3.10
CA HIS A 140 16.73 21.54 4.05
C HIS A 140 15.64 20.60 4.60
N MET A 141 14.91 19.92 3.72
CA MET A 141 13.78 19.06 4.09
C MET A 141 14.22 17.79 4.83
N PHE A 142 15.20 17.05 4.31
CA PHE A 142 15.53 15.72 4.81
C PHE A 142 16.67 15.71 5.85
N THR A 143 17.44 16.78 5.98
CA THR A 143 18.59 16.84 6.90
C THR A 143 18.42 17.90 7.99
N LYS A 144 18.12 19.16 7.60
CA LYS A 144 18.06 20.27 8.56
C LYS A 144 16.74 20.28 9.34
N HIS A 145 15.64 20.01 8.64
CA HIS A 145 14.27 20.12 9.16
C HIS A 145 13.43 18.84 8.96
N PRO A 146 13.94 17.63 9.25
CA PRO A 146 13.27 16.37 8.91
C PRO A 146 11.91 16.16 9.59
N TYR A 147 11.64 16.85 10.69
CA TYR A 147 10.38 16.74 11.43
C TYR A 147 9.34 17.81 11.05
N ASP A 148 9.72 18.81 10.27
CA ASP A 148 8.82 19.87 9.79
C ASP A 148 8.02 19.41 8.56
N TYR A 149 8.44 18.30 7.93
CA TYR A 149 7.83 17.71 6.74
C TYR A 149 7.32 16.29 7.03
N PRO A 150 6.22 16.13 7.80
CA PRO A 150 5.69 14.82 8.13
C PRO A 150 5.16 14.09 6.89
N LYS A 151 5.09 12.75 6.97
CA LYS A 151 4.46 11.95 5.91
C LYS A 151 3.00 12.37 5.70
N SER A 152 2.52 12.24 4.46
CA SER A 152 1.12 12.52 4.12
C SER A 152 0.16 11.77 5.05
N SER A 153 -0.89 12.44 5.51
CA SER A 153 -1.94 11.81 6.33
C SER A 153 -2.62 10.64 5.61
N SER A 154 -2.55 10.58 4.28
CA SER A 154 -3.09 9.47 3.49
C SER A 154 -2.25 8.19 3.50
N ILE A 155 -0.93 8.29 3.74
CA ILE A 155 -0.05 7.11 3.70
C ILE A 155 0.06 6.43 5.07
N ARG A 156 -0.07 7.18 6.17
CA ARG A 156 0.08 6.65 7.54
C ARG A 156 -0.90 5.50 7.85
N PRO A 157 -2.21 5.59 7.55
CA PRO A 157 -3.15 4.48 7.79
C PRO A 157 -2.82 3.23 6.95
N LEU A 158 -2.26 3.43 5.74
CA LEU A 158 -1.86 2.33 4.87
C LEU A 158 -0.63 1.61 5.43
N ILE A 159 0.36 2.35 5.92
CA ILE A 159 1.54 1.80 6.60
C ILE A 159 1.11 1.04 7.86
N GLU A 160 0.20 1.61 8.66
CA GLU A 160 -0.31 0.97 9.88
C GLU A 160 -1.00 -0.36 9.61
N ARG A 161 -1.74 -0.46 8.50
CA ARG A 161 -2.39 -1.70 8.10
C ARG A 161 -1.37 -2.78 7.74
N VAL A 162 -0.34 -2.41 6.99
CA VAL A 162 0.63 -3.33 6.39
C VAL A 162 1.68 -3.80 7.40
N ILE A 163 2.31 -2.86 8.10
CA ILE A 163 3.43 -3.11 9.02
C ILE A 163 3.22 -2.46 10.39
N GLY A 164 1.98 -2.11 10.74
CA GLY A 164 1.65 -1.49 12.02
C GLY A 164 2.27 -0.11 12.25
N ARG A 165 2.13 0.36 13.49
CA ARG A 165 2.72 1.61 13.99
C ARG A 165 4.23 1.49 14.24
N SER A 166 4.96 0.97 13.27
CA SER A 166 6.41 0.77 13.33
C SER A 166 7.19 2.09 13.19
N LEU A 167 8.52 2.03 13.23
CA LEU A 167 9.41 3.16 12.94
C LEU A 167 9.05 3.87 11.63
N VAL A 168 8.57 3.14 10.63
CA VAL A 168 8.16 3.70 9.33
C VAL A 168 6.87 4.55 9.46
N TRP A 169 5.98 4.19 10.38
CA TRP A 169 4.74 4.91 10.65
C TRP A 169 4.94 6.13 11.56
N ALA A 170 5.86 6.03 12.52
CA ALA A 170 6.09 7.05 13.55
C ALA A 170 6.49 8.41 12.95
N GLU A 171 6.15 9.49 13.66
CA GLU A 171 6.48 10.87 13.31
C GLU A 171 6.95 11.66 14.54
N GLY A 172 7.65 12.77 14.31
CA GLY A 172 8.07 13.70 15.38
C GLY A 172 8.90 13.04 16.48
N ASP A 173 8.58 13.36 17.74
CA ASP A 173 9.29 12.87 18.92
C ASP A 173 9.21 11.35 19.08
N GLU A 174 8.11 10.73 18.65
CA GLU A 174 7.95 9.28 18.69
C GLU A 174 8.97 8.60 17.75
N HIS A 175 9.06 9.08 16.51
CA HIS A 175 10.07 8.61 15.56
C HIS A 175 11.49 8.84 16.08
N LYS A 176 11.75 10.02 16.66
CA LYS A 176 13.05 10.36 17.24
C LYS A 176 13.46 9.40 18.35
N ARG A 177 12.54 9.07 19.27
CA ARG A 177 12.76 8.10 20.34
C ARG A 177 13.07 6.72 19.76
N GLN A 178 12.20 6.19 18.90
CA GLN A 178 12.37 4.85 18.30
C GLN A 178 13.68 4.73 17.52
N ARG A 179 14.02 5.75 16.71
CA ARG A 179 15.28 5.79 15.95
C ARG A 179 16.50 5.81 16.87
N THR A 180 16.44 6.55 17.96
CA THR A 180 17.54 6.64 18.94
C THR A 180 17.76 5.29 19.63
N THR A 181 16.68 4.60 20.01
CA THR A 181 16.74 3.25 20.60
C THR A 181 17.31 2.21 19.63
N LEU A 182 16.93 2.26 18.34
CA LEU A 182 17.38 1.29 17.34
C LEU A 182 18.80 1.56 16.80
N GLY A 183 19.25 2.82 16.83
CA GLY A 183 20.54 3.25 16.26
C GLY A 183 21.76 2.41 16.64
N PRO A 184 21.96 2.02 17.93
CA PRO A 184 23.13 1.23 18.35
C PRO A 184 23.26 -0.14 17.66
N VAL A 185 22.15 -0.71 17.15
CA VAL A 185 22.19 -2.00 16.47
C VAL A 185 22.76 -1.89 15.05
N PHE A 186 22.69 -0.70 14.45
CA PHE A 186 23.16 -0.42 13.10
C PHE A 186 24.51 0.31 13.08
N THR A 187 25.33 0.15 14.13
CA THR A 187 26.69 0.71 14.14
C THR A 187 27.60 0.00 13.14
N HIS A 188 28.60 0.69 12.63
CA HIS A 188 29.58 0.10 11.70
C HIS A 188 30.21 -1.20 12.23
N SER A 189 30.52 -1.25 13.53
CA SER A 189 31.04 -2.48 14.16
C SER A 189 30.03 -3.62 14.13
N LYS A 190 28.74 -3.35 14.35
CA LYS A 190 27.69 -4.37 14.32
C LYS A 190 27.42 -4.84 12.90
N VAL A 191 27.34 -3.93 11.93
CA VAL A 191 27.22 -4.29 10.51
C VAL A 191 28.40 -5.15 10.06
N LYS A 192 29.64 -4.85 10.47
CA LYS A 192 30.79 -5.69 10.13
C LYS A 192 30.70 -7.10 10.72
N GLN A 193 30.05 -7.27 11.87
CA GLN A 193 29.85 -8.58 12.50
C GLN A 193 28.84 -9.46 11.76
N THR A 194 28.02 -8.89 10.87
CA THR A 194 27.04 -9.65 10.07
C THR A 194 27.66 -10.29 8.82
N GLU A 195 28.93 -10.02 8.53
CA GLU A 195 29.61 -10.51 7.32
C GLU A 195 29.61 -12.04 7.18
N PRO A 196 29.86 -12.84 8.24
CA PRO A 196 29.84 -14.30 8.11
C PRO A 196 28.48 -14.85 7.68
N GLU A 197 27.40 -14.26 8.21
CA GLU A 197 26.01 -14.63 7.89
C GLU A 197 25.66 -14.29 6.44
N VAL A 198 26.10 -13.13 5.96
CA VAL A 198 25.91 -12.72 4.56
C VAL A 198 26.69 -13.63 3.61
N ARG A 199 27.92 -14.01 4.00
CA ARG A 199 28.76 -14.93 3.23
C ARG A 199 28.14 -16.32 3.15
N ASP A 200 27.69 -16.87 4.28
CA ASP A 200 27.02 -18.18 4.33
C ASP A 200 25.78 -18.21 3.41
N ALA A 201 24.91 -17.20 3.53
CA ALA A 201 23.72 -17.11 2.67
C ALA A 201 24.09 -17.01 1.18
N SER A 202 25.17 -16.30 0.84
CA SER A 202 25.66 -16.17 -0.53
C SER A 202 26.24 -17.49 -1.07
N ASP A 203 27.05 -18.18 -0.28
CA ASP A 203 27.65 -19.46 -0.67
C ASP A 203 26.58 -20.54 -0.84
N ARG A 204 25.60 -20.60 0.07
CA ARG A 204 24.43 -21.49 -0.05
C ARG A 204 23.61 -21.16 -1.30
N LEU A 205 23.38 -19.88 -1.60
CA LEU A 205 22.66 -19.47 -2.82
C LEU A 205 23.40 -19.93 -4.09
N VAL A 206 24.73 -19.75 -4.14
CA VAL A 206 25.56 -20.18 -5.28
C VAL A 206 25.48 -21.69 -5.46
N ASN A 207 25.56 -22.46 -4.38
CA ASN A 207 25.45 -23.92 -4.45
C ASN A 207 24.06 -24.35 -4.95
N LEU A 208 23.00 -23.77 -4.41
CA LEU A 208 21.62 -24.03 -4.84
C LEU A 208 21.40 -23.67 -6.31
N LEU A 209 22.00 -22.57 -6.79
CA LEU A 209 21.92 -22.17 -8.18
C LEU A 209 22.70 -23.13 -9.11
N LYS A 210 23.88 -23.61 -8.69
CA LYS A 210 24.64 -24.63 -9.44
C LYS A 210 23.87 -25.95 -9.56
N GLU A 211 23.21 -26.37 -8.48
CA GLU A 211 22.35 -27.56 -8.48
C GLU A 211 21.15 -27.36 -9.42
N TYR A 212 20.49 -26.20 -9.33
CA TYR A 212 19.38 -25.86 -10.23
C TYR A 212 19.80 -25.88 -11.70
N ILE A 213 20.95 -25.30 -12.03
CA ILE A 213 21.50 -25.31 -13.40
C ILE A 213 21.79 -26.74 -13.86
N SER A 214 22.45 -27.53 -13.01
CA SER A 214 22.83 -28.91 -13.34
C SER A 214 21.60 -29.80 -13.61
N ASN A 215 20.52 -29.61 -12.84
CA ASN A 215 19.28 -30.39 -12.97
C ASN A 215 18.39 -29.95 -14.13
N ASN A 216 18.54 -28.72 -14.64
CA ASN A 216 17.72 -28.17 -15.73
C ASN A 216 18.47 -28.08 -17.08
N ASN A 217 19.69 -28.62 -17.15
CA ASN A 217 20.54 -28.68 -18.35
C ASN A 217 20.10 -29.71 -19.41
N GLU A 218 18.85 -30.19 -19.38
CA GLU A 218 18.30 -31.08 -20.42
C GLU A 218 17.86 -30.33 -21.70
N SER A 219 17.96 -29.00 -21.70
CA SER A 219 17.55 -28.13 -22.79
C SER A 219 18.61 -28.10 -23.91
N LYS A 220 18.19 -28.09 -25.18
CA LYS A 220 19.07 -28.10 -26.37
C LYS A 220 19.96 -26.85 -26.54
N ASP A 221 19.71 -25.81 -25.77
CA ASP A 221 20.49 -24.56 -25.77
C ASP A 221 21.32 -24.49 -24.48
N ASP A 222 22.62 -24.19 -24.59
CA ASP A 222 23.61 -24.04 -23.50
C ASP A 222 23.30 -22.87 -22.52
N THR A 223 22.06 -22.38 -22.49
CA THR A 223 21.64 -21.20 -21.73
C THR A 223 20.38 -21.48 -20.93
N ILE A 224 20.40 -21.11 -19.64
CA ILE A 224 19.26 -21.21 -18.72
C ILE A 224 18.81 -19.80 -18.35
N GLU A 225 17.51 -19.54 -18.50
CA GLU A 225 16.88 -18.32 -18.01
C GLU A 225 16.48 -18.49 -16.54
N ILE A 226 16.85 -17.52 -15.69
CA ILE A 226 16.49 -17.51 -14.27
C ILE A 226 15.83 -16.18 -13.88
N ASN A 227 14.87 -16.25 -12.96
CA ASN A 227 14.27 -15.06 -12.36
C ASN A 227 15.14 -14.54 -11.21
N ALA A 228 16.04 -13.60 -11.50
CA ALA A 228 16.95 -13.04 -10.50
C ALA A 228 16.24 -12.42 -9.29
N LEU A 229 15.02 -11.88 -9.47
CA LEU A 229 14.25 -11.30 -8.37
C LEU A 229 13.90 -12.35 -7.30
N ASP A 230 13.50 -13.55 -7.72
CA ASP A 230 13.14 -14.63 -6.80
C ASP A 230 14.35 -15.10 -5.98
N TRP A 231 15.47 -15.37 -6.67
CA TRP A 231 16.73 -15.77 -6.04
C TRP A 231 17.29 -14.72 -5.09
N CYS A 232 17.28 -13.44 -5.49
CA CYS A 232 17.71 -12.35 -4.62
C CYS A 232 16.79 -12.17 -3.41
N SER A 233 15.47 -12.36 -3.59
CA SER A 233 14.50 -12.24 -2.49
C SER A 233 14.71 -13.34 -1.44
N ARG A 234 14.94 -14.58 -1.89
CA ARG A 234 15.26 -15.73 -1.01
C ARG A 234 16.52 -15.48 -0.18
N ALA A 235 17.60 -15.05 -0.83
CA ALA A 235 18.85 -14.74 -0.15
C ALA A 235 18.72 -13.56 0.80
N THR A 236 17.98 -12.51 0.41
CA THR A 236 17.72 -11.34 1.28
C THR A 236 16.94 -11.75 2.53
N LEU A 237 15.91 -12.57 2.37
CA LEU A 237 15.12 -13.06 3.49
C LEU A 237 15.95 -13.96 4.42
N GLN A 238 16.82 -14.81 3.86
CA GLN A 238 17.78 -15.61 4.63
C GLN A 238 18.69 -14.73 5.48
N VAL A 239 19.30 -13.70 4.89
CA VAL A 239 20.20 -12.77 5.60
C VAL A 239 19.44 -12.01 6.69
N ILE A 240 18.24 -11.52 6.42
CA ILE A 240 17.41 -10.85 7.43
C ILE A 240 17.05 -11.81 8.57
N GLY A 241 16.72 -13.06 8.25
CA GLY A 241 16.44 -14.10 9.23
C GLY A 241 17.62 -14.33 10.17
N SER A 242 18.80 -14.61 9.60
CA SER A 242 19.96 -14.98 10.40
C SER A 242 20.54 -13.79 11.16
N VAL A 243 20.73 -12.64 10.50
CA VAL A 243 21.30 -11.43 11.12
C VAL A 243 20.31 -10.77 12.08
N GLY A 244 19.06 -10.63 11.65
CA GLY A 244 18.04 -9.90 12.39
C GLY A 244 17.48 -10.68 13.57
N PHE A 245 17.26 -11.97 13.37
CA PHE A 245 16.49 -12.79 14.30
C PHE A 245 17.24 -14.04 14.80
N GLY A 246 18.40 -14.36 14.24
CA GLY A 246 19.08 -15.63 14.50
C GLY A 246 18.27 -16.84 14.01
N HIS A 247 17.52 -16.67 12.92
CA HIS A 247 16.60 -17.67 12.39
C HIS A 247 16.98 -18.08 10.97
N ASP A 248 17.07 -19.39 10.71
CA ASP A 248 17.39 -19.95 9.39
C ASP A 248 16.11 -20.21 8.60
N PHE A 249 15.85 -19.39 7.58
CA PHE A 249 14.72 -19.56 6.66
C PHE A 249 14.97 -20.58 5.55
N GLN A 250 16.11 -21.27 5.57
CA GLN A 250 16.51 -22.29 4.60
C GLN A 250 16.45 -21.77 3.15
N LEU A 251 16.99 -20.58 2.91
CA LEU A 251 16.94 -19.89 1.61
C LEU A 251 15.51 -19.74 1.05
N GLY A 252 14.55 -19.49 1.93
CA GLY A 252 13.17 -19.23 1.52
C GLY A 252 12.32 -20.49 1.31
N GLU A 253 12.84 -21.68 1.64
CA GLU A 253 12.09 -22.93 1.44
C GLU A 253 11.09 -23.24 2.55
N THR A 254 11.25 -22.66 3.73
CA THR A 254 10.31 -22.80 4.85
C THR A 254 8.93 -22.24 4.51
N GLU A 255 7.87 -22.82 5.09
CA GLU A 255 6.48 -22.34 4.90
C GLU A 255 6.33 -20.87 5.30
N ASP A 256 6.96 -20.49 6.42
CA ASP A 256 6.97 -19.12 6.91
C ASP A 256 7.66 -18.15 5.94
N ALA A 257 8.79 -18.55 5.35
CA ALA A 257 9.49 -17.71 4.40
C ALA A 257 8.70 -17.52 3.10
N LYS A 258 8.05 -18.58 2.61
CA LYS A 258 7.14 -18.52 1.45
C LYS A 258 5.95 -17.60 1.73
N ALA A 259 5.36 -17.72 2.93
CA ALA A 259 4.24 -16.87 3.34
C ALA A 259 4.64 -15.39 3.42
N ILE A 260 5.83 -15.08 3.99
CA ILE A 260 6.39 -13.71 4.01
C ILE A 260 6.58 -13.19 2.58
N ALA A 261 7.27 -13.96 1.73
CA ALA A 261 7.59 -13.55 0.36
C ALA A 261 6.31 -13.31 -0.48
N GLU A 262 5.32 -14.19 -0.36
CA GLU A 262 4.03 -14.04 -1.03
C GLU A 262 3.29 -12.78 -0.56
N SER A 263 3.21 -12.59 0.76
CA SER A 263 2.51 -11.44 1.33
C SER A 263 3.17 -10.11 0.92
N PHE A 264 4.51 -10.04 0.87
CA PHE A 264 5.21 -8.86 0.35
C PHE A 264 4.93 -8.63 -1.14
N ARG A 265 4.91 -9.69 -1.95
CA ARG A 265 4.59 -9.60 -3.37
C ARG A 265 3.17 -9.10 -3.60
N GLU A 266 2.21 -9.57 -2.80
CA GLU A 266 0.83 -9.12 -2.86
C GLU A 266 0.68 -7.63 -2.49
N ILE A 267 1.39 -7.15 -1.47
CA ILE A 267 1.39 -5.72 -1.09
C ILE A 267 1.91 -4.86 -2.25
N VAL A 268 3.04 -5.25 -2.84
CA VAL A 268 3.65 -4.51 -3.97
C VAL A 268 2.72 -4.54 -5.18
N ASN A 269 2.17 -5.69 -5.53
CA ASN A 269 1.25 -5.85 -6.65
C ASN A 269 -0.03 -5.04 -6.45
N THR A 270 -0.64 -5.13 -5.27
CA THR A 270 -1.83 -4.35 -4.90
C THR A 270 -1.56 -2.85 -5.03
N GLY A 271 -0.39 -2.37 -4.58
CA GLY A 271 0.04 -0.98 -4.72
C GLY A 271 0.17 -0.51 -6.17
N MET A 272 0.52 -1.41 -7.10
CA MET A 272 0.63 -1.12 -8.53
C MET A 272 -0.72 -1.14 -9.27
N THR A 273 -1.77 -1.72 -8.68
CA THR A 273 -3.10 -1.71 -9.29
C THR A 273 -3.73 -0.32 -9.29
N PHE A 274 -4.77 -0.15 -10.12
CA PHE A 274 -5.60 1.05 -10.08
C PHE A 274 -6.22 1.29 -8.69
N SER A 275 -6.57 0.22 -7.97
CA SER A 275 -7.10 0.34 -6.60
C SER A 275 -6.05 0.88 -5.61
N GLY A 276 -4.79 0.44 -5.75
CA GLY A 276 -3.65 0.93 -4.96
C GLY A 276 -3.33 2.40 -5.24
N PHE A 277 -3.54 2.86 -6.47
CA PHE A 277 -3.46 4.27 -6.84
C PHE A 277 -4.60 5.11 -6.25
N ILE A 278 -5.84 4.63 -6.34
CA ILE A 278 -7.04 5.36 -5.90
C ILE A 278 -7.18 5.42 -4.38
N ALA A 279 -6.78 4.37 -3.66
CA ALA A 279 -6.91 4.31 -2.20
C ALA A 279 -6.30 5.51 -1.46
N PRO A 280 -5.01 5.91 -1.66
CA PRO A 280 -4.44 7.06 -0.99
C PRO A 280 -5.10 8.39 -1.41
N LEU A 281 -5.59 8.51 -2.64
CA LEU A 281 -6.34 9.68 -3.11
C LEU A 281 -7.67 9.84 -2.36
N ILE A 282 -8.40 8.74 -2.19
CA ILE A 282 -9.66 8.71 -1.45
C ILE A 282 -9.40 9.02 0.02
N ILE A 283 -8.42 8.39 0.67
CA ILE A 283 -8.08 8.64 2.08
C ILE A 283 -7.66 10.11 2.29
N ARG A 284 -6.87 10.68 1.36
CA ARG A 284 -6.49 12.10 1.43
C ARG A 284 -7.70 13.03 1.36
N THR A 285 -8.70 12.68 0.53
CA THR A 285 -9.89 13.51 0.30
C THR A 285 -10.95 13.31 1.39
N PHE A 286 -11.09 12.09 1.89
CA PHE A 286 -12.12 11.64 2.82
C PHE A 286 -11.48 10.85 3.98
N PRO A 287 -10.76 11.53 4.90
CA PRO A 287 -10.02 10.86 5.97
C PRO A 287 -10.90 10.02 6.89
N PHE A 288 -12.16 10.42 7.09
CA PHE A 288 -13.15 9.71 7.91
C PHE A 288 -13.42 8.28 7.46
N ILE A 289 -13.12 7.92 6.20
CA ILE A 289 -13.32 6.54 5.70
C ILE A 289 -12.47 5.55 6.50
N THR A 290 -11.30 5.98 6.99
CA THR A 290 -10.43 5.13 7.80
C THR A 290 -10.95 4.89 9.23
N GLU A 291 -11.90 5.70 9.69
CA GLU A 291 -12.52 5.57 11.02
C GLU A 291 -13.80 4.71 10.99
N LEU A 292 -14.30 4.38 9.79
CA LEU A 292 -15.51 3.57 9.65
C LEU A 292 -15.28 2.14 10.15
N PRO A 293 -16.25 1.54 10.88
CA PRO A 293 -16.16 0.19 11.42
C PRO A 293 -16.42 -0.88 10.36
N VAL A 294 -15.64 -0.86 9.28
CA VAL A 294 -15.70 -1.81 8.17
C VAL A 294 -14.57 -2.83 8.34
N LYS A 295 -14.91 -4.12 8.36
CA LYS A 295 -13.95 -5.20 8.65
C LYS A 295 -12.76 -5.20 7.70
N GLU A 296 -12.99 -4.89 6.44
CA GLU A 296 -11.98 -4.84 5.38
C GLU A 296 -11.03 -3.64 5.56
N ILE A 297 -11.52 -2.53 6.13
CA ILE A 297 -10.72 -1.33 6.42
C ILE A 297 -9.90 -1.53 7.71
N GLN A 298 -10.47 -2.24 8.68
CA GLN A 298 -9.88 -2.51 10.00
C GLN A 298 -9.01 -3.77 10.08
N ALA A 299 -9.10 -4.66 9.10
CA ALA A 299 -8.28 -5.87 9.05
C ALA A 299 -6.79 -5.52 9.06
N GLN A 300 -6.02 -6.25 9.88
CA GLN A 300 -4.56 -6.17 9.86
C GLN A 300 -4.02 -6.95 8.67
N GLY A 301 -2.98 -6.45 8.01
CA GLY A 301 -2.36 -7.16 6.88
C GLY A 301 -1.73 -8.49 7.31
N ASP A 302 -1.77 -9.49 6.43
CA ASP A 302 -1.28 -10.84 6.71
C ASP A 302 0.20 -10.86 7.10
N VAL A 303 1.04 -10.01 6.49
CA VAL A 303 2.46 -9.83 6.87
C VAL A 303 2.61 -9.58 8.36
N LYS A 304 1.82 -8.64 8.91
CA LYS A 304 1.92 -8.26 10.32
C LYS A 304 1.57 -9.44 11.22
N LEU A 305 0.56 -10.23 10.87
CA LEU A 305 0.16 -11.41 11.63
C LEU A 305 1.23 -12.50 11.58
N ILE A 306 1.78 -12.78 10.39
CA ILE A 306 2.85 -13.77 10.18
C ILE A 306 4.10 -13.37 10.96
N VAL A 307 4.57 -12.14 10.80
CA VAL A 307 5.77 -11.62 11.49
C VAL A 307 5.59 -11.64 13.00
N LYS A 308 4.41 -11.23 13.52
CA LYS A 308 4.15 -11.26 14.96
C LYS A 308 4.14 -12.69 15.53
N ARG A 309 3.58 -13.65 14.80
CA ARG A 309 3.62 -15.08 15.16
C ARG A 309 5.07 -15.59 15.21
N LEU A 310 5.83 -15.33 14.16
CA LEU A 310 7.23 -15.76 14.05
C LEU A 310 8.10 -15.16 15.14
N ALA A 311 8.01 -13.85 15.34
CA ALA A 311 8.79 -13.16 16.35
C ALA A 311 8.48 -13.69 17.76
N ARG A 312 7.21 -14.01 18.07
CA ARG A 312 6.85 -14.70 19.33
C ARG A 312 7.54 -16.06 19.46
N GLY A 313 7.46 -16.90 18.43
CA GLY A 313 8.08 -18.22 18.43
C GLY A 313 9.59 -18.15 18.68
N ILE A 314 10.27 -17.23 18.00
CA ILE A 314 11.72 -17.02 18.14
C ILE A 314 12.08 -16.55 19.56
N VAL A 315 11.31 -15.61 20.14
CA VAL A 315 11.56 -15.16 21.51
C VAL A 315 11.34 -16.28 22.52
N GLU A 316 10.26 -17.04 22.40
CA GLU A 316 9.95 -18.15 23.30
C GLU A 316 11.04 -19.23 23.27
N GLU A 317 11.53 -19.54 22.07
CA GLU A 317 12.62 -20.49 21.89
C GLU A 317 13.93 -20.00 22.54
N LYS A 318 14.30 -18.73 22.34
CA LYS A 318 15.48 -18.14 22.97
C LYS A 318 15.39 -18.13 24.50
N ARG A 319 14.20 -17.85 25.05
CA ARG A 319 13.95 -17.92 26.50
C ARG A 319 14.11 -19.35 27.04
N LYS A 320 13.58 -20.36 26.33
CA LYS A 320 13.71 -21.78 26.73
C LYS A 320 15.17 -22.25 26.72
N ARG A 321 15.94 -21.82 25.72
CA ARG A 321 17.35 -22.18 25.56
C ARG A 321 18.29 -21.45 26.54
N LYS A 322 17.78 -20.49 27.33
CA LYS A 322 18.58 -19.50 28.12
C LYS A 322 19.58 -18.73 27.26
N ASP A 323 19.34 -18.68 25.95
CA ASP A 323 20.18 -18.01 24.95
C ASP A 323 19.95 -16.50 24.93
N VAL A 324 19.02 -15.99 25.75
CA VAL A 324 18.85 -14.55 26.00
C VAL A 324 20.16 -13.95 26.57
N GLU A 325 21.00 -14.77 27.21
CA GLU A 325 22.33 -14.38 27.69
C GLU A 325 23.43 -14.43 26.60
N ASP A 326 23.15 -14.89 25.38
CA ASP A 326 24.14 -14.98 24.28
C ASP A 326 24.36 -13.60 23.61
N LYS A 327 24.88 -12.68 24.43
CA LYS A 327 25.73 -11.53 24.10
C LYS A 327 25.38 -10.68 22.86
N GLY A 328 24.10 -10.55 22.49
CA GLY A 328 23.67 -9.61 21.44
C GLY A 328 24.31 -9.86 20.08
N LYS A 329 24.32 -11.13 19.66
CA LYS A 329 24.76 -11.54 18.31
C LYS A 329 23.79 -11.05 17.22
N ASP A 330 22.49 -11.11 17.49
CA ASP A 330 21.43 -10.66 16.57
C ASP A 330 20.65 -9.43 17.09
N LEU A 331 19.93 -8.77 16.17
CA LEU A 331 19.15 -7.55 16.45
C LEU A 331 18.09 -7.79 17.51
N LEU A 332 17.29 -8.87 17.40
CA LEU A 332 16.23 -9.17 18.36
C LEU A 332 16.77 -9.35 19.78
N SER A 333 17.87 -10.09 19.96
CA SER A 333 18.51 -10.25 21.27
C SER A 333 19.01 -8.93 21.85
N THR A 334 19.49 -8.03 20.99
CA THR A 334 19.92 -6.68 21.41
C THR A 334 18.74 -5.83 21.88
N LEU A 335 17.59 -5.91 21.20
CA LEU A 335 16.36 -5.22 21.58
C LEU A 335 15.77 -5.74 22.90
N LEU A 336 15.73 -7.07 23.07
CA LEU A 336 15.27 -7.68 24.33
C LEU A 336 16.13 -7.25 25.52
N ARG A 337 17.44 -7.10 25.33
CA ARG A 337 18.35 -6.63 26.38
C ARG A 337 18.14 -5.15 26.73
N MET A 338 17.97 -4.28 25.72
CA MET A 338 17.64 -2.87 25.96
C MET A 338 16.34 -2.74 26.76
N GLN A 339 15.39 -3.63 26.53
CA GLN A 339 14.12 -3.67 27.24
C GLN A 339 14.23 -4.15 28.70
N GLU A 340 15.04 -5.17 29.00
CA GLU A 340 15.26 -5.62 30.40
C GLU A 340 15.81 -4.49 31.29
N VAL A 341 16.53 -3.55 30.69
CA VAL A 341 17.05 -2.35 31.35
C VAL A 341 15.95 -1.29 31.57
N ASP A 342 14.98 -1.18 30.67
CA ASP A 342 13.91 -0.15 30.68
C ASP A 342 12.57 -0.62 31.29
N GLY A 343 12.39 -1.92 31.56
CA GLY A 343 11.22 -2.47 32.28
C GLY A 343 9.91 -2.57 31.48
N GLU A 344 9.95 -2.54 30.14
CA GLU A 344 8.76 -2.66 29.28
C GLU A 344 8.29 -4.13 29.08
N GLN A 345 7.03 -4.36 28.66
CA GLN A 345 6.46 -5.70 28.44
C GLN A 345 6.80 -6.28 27.05
N LEU A 346 6.98 -7.60 26.94
CA LEU A 346 7.41 -8.29 25.69
C LEU A 346 6.47 -8.05 24.49
N ASP A 347 5.15 -8.01 24.71
CA ASP A 347 4.21 -7.70 23.63
C ASP A 347 4.49 -6.33 23.03
N LEU A 348 4.93 -5.35 23.83
CA LEU A 348 5.34 -4.02 23.39
C LEU A 348 6.56 -4.06 22.47
N VAL A 349 7.52 -4.98 22.68
CA VAL A 349 8.74 -5.09 21.85
C VAL A 349 8.51 -5.83 20.54
N LEU A 350 7.67 -6.85 20.55
CA LEU A 350 7.15 -7.45 19.31
C LEU A 350 6.33 -6.42 18.52
N ASP A 351 5.61 -5.56 19.25
CA ASP A 351 4.96 -4.36 18.76
C ASP A 351 5.96 -3.19 18.54
N HIS A 352 7.23 -3.22 18.91
CA HIS A 352 8.22 -2.21 18.46
C HIS A 352 8.88 -2.64 17.16
N VAL A 353 9.03 -3.95 16.97
CA VAL A 353 9.42 -4.58 15.71
C VAL A 353 8.27 -4.52 14.69
N SER A 354 7.01 -4.35 15.12
CA SER A 354 5.86 -4.35 14.20
C SER A 354 4.68 -3.38 14.46
N VAL A 355 4.46 -2.72 15.62
CA VAL A 355 3.31 -1.84 15.96
C VAL A 355 3.38 -0.99 17.28
N TYR A 356 3.96 0.22 17.38
CA TYR A 356 3.85 0.98 18.65
C TYR A 356 2.44 1.54 18.91
N GLN A 357 1.81 1.21 20.03
CA GLN A 357 0.59 1.88 20.49
C GLN A 357 0.94 2.97 21.53
N PRO A 358 0.52 4.23 21.36
CA PRO A 358 0.76 5.28 22.34
C PRO A 358 -0.08 5.00 23.60
N ARG A 359 0.54 5.17 24.79
CA ARG A 359 -0.21 5.25 26.04
C ARG A 359 -1.04 6.54 26.05
N LEU A 360 -2.31 6.43 26.41
CA LEU A 360 -3.14 7.56 26.85
C LEU A 360 -2.60 8.13 28.16
#